data_AF-A0A3P8J8S6-F1
#
_entry.id   AF-A0A3P8J8S6-F1
#
_cell.length_a   1.000
_cell.length_b   1.000
_cell.length_c   1.000
_cell.angle_alpha   90.00
_cell.angle_beta   90.00
_cell.angle_gamma   90.00
#
_symmetry.space_group_name_H-M   'P 1'
#
loop_
_entity.id
_entity.type
_entity.pdbx_description
1 polymer ?
#
loop_
_entity_poly.entity_id
_entity_poly.type
_entity_poly.pdbx_seq_one_letter_code
_entity_poly.pdbx_strand_id
1 'polypeptide(L)'
;MLCKRLEEAGCAAVMPLGAPIGSNQGLETRAMLEIIIAQARVPVVVDAGIGVPSHAAQALEMGADAVLVNTAIAVADDPVTMARAFRLGGRSGTAGPSGRTRRAQRPGAGHQPADRFPGGAGMSTFSDRWKQLEWDDIRLRINSKTPADVERAIAAKQLTRDDMMALLSPAAAGYLEPLAQRAQRLTRQRFGNTVSFYVPLYLSNLCANDCTYCGFSMSNRIKRKDAG
;
A
#
# COMPACT_ATOMS: atom_id res chain seq x y z
N MET A 1 -13.56 -17.86 -12.06
CA MET A 1 -13.36 -16.63 -11.26
C MET A 1 -11.91 -16.18 -11.41
N LEU A 2 -11.65 -14.90 -11.68
CA LEU A 2 -10.31 -14.36 -11.98
C LEU A 2 -9.30 -14.63 -10.84
N CYS A 3 -9.70 -14.49 -9.58
CA CYS A 3 -8.82 -14.73 -8.43
C CYS A 3 -8.22 -16.15 -8.43
N LYS A 4 -8.99 -17.16 -8.88
CA LYS A 4 -8.49 -18.53 -8.99
C LYS A 4 -7.41 -18.65 -10.08
N ARG A 5 -7.57 -17.95 -11.21
CA ARG A 5 -6.55 -17.92 -12.27
C ARG A 5 -5.28 -17.21 -11.83
N LEU A 6 -5.40 -16.15 -11.03
CA LEU A 6 -4.24 -15.45 -10.45
C LEU A 6 -3.52 -16.34 -9.43
N GLU A 7 -4.26 -17.05 -8.59
CA GLU A 7 -3.70 -18.06 -7.69
C GLU A 7 -2.96 -19.17 -8.47
N GLU A 8 -3.59 -19.73 -9.51
CA GLU A 8 -2.98 -20.75 -10.39
C GLU A 8 -1.73 -20.24 -11.12
N ALA A 9 -1.66 -18.93 -11.39
CA ALA A 9 -0.48 -18.27 -11.94
C ALA A 9 0.65 -18.01 -10.92
N GLY A 10 0.44 -18.35 -9.65
CA GLY A 10 1.44 -18.23 -8.59
C GLY A 10 1.42 -16.92 -7.81
N CYS A 11 0.32 -16.15 -7.85
CA CYS A 11 0.19 -14.96 -7.02
C CYS A 11 0.29 -15.29 -5.52
N ALA A 12 1.09 -14.52 -4.78
CA ALA A 12 1.29 -14.74 -3.35
C ALA A 12 0.07 -14.37 -2.48
N ALA A 13 -0.87 -13.61 -3.02
CA ALA A 13 -2.15 -13.23 -2.42
C ALA A 13 -3.12 -12.81 -3.54
N VAL A 14 -4.41 -12.75 -3.21
CA VAL A 14 -5.44 -12.16 -4.08
C VAL A 14 -6.12 -11.00 -3.36
N MET A 15 -6.41 -9.92 -4.09
CA MET A 15 -6.93 -8.69 -3.50
C MET A 15 -8.24 -8.25 -4.18
N PRO A 16 -9.39 -8.84 -3.78
CA PRO A 16 -10.66 -8.44 -4.33
C PRO A 16 -11.14 -7.11 -3.77
N LEU A 17 -11.85 -6.35 -4.60
CA LEU A 17 -12.41 -5.06 -4.20
C LEU A 17 -13.68 -5.22 -3.36
N GLY A 18 -13.84 -4.43 -2.29
CA GLY A 18 -15.08 -4.35 -1.51
C GLY A 18 -16.17 -3.55 -2.20
N ALA A 19 -15.81 -2.36 -2.70
CA ALA A 19 -16.63 -1.49 -3.53
C ALA A 19 -15.71 -0.64 -4.44
N PRO A 20 -16.26 0.16 -5.38
CA PRO A 20 -15.43 1.02 -6.24
C PRO A 20 -14.45 1.90 -5.44
N ILE A 21 -13.27 2.17 -6.02
CA ILE A 21 -12.21 2.91 -5.34
C ILE A 21 -12.70 4.32 -4.98
N GLY A 22 -12.48 4.72 -3.72
CA GLY A 22 -12.85 6.04 -3.23
C GLY A 22 -14.34 6.24 -2.99
N SER A 23 -15.20 5.23 -3.19
CA SER A 23 -16.64 5.36 -2.95
C SER A 23 -17.02 5.33 -1.47
N ASN A 24 -16.17 4.73 -0.63
CA ASN A 24 -16.42 4.51 0.80
C ASN A 24 -17.68 3.69 1.12
N GLN A 25 -18.25 2.97 0.14
CA GLN A 25 -19.50 2.20 0.28
C GLN A 25 -19.34 0.86 1.05
N GLY A 26 -18.11 0.48 1.41
CA GLY A 26 -17.84 -0.73 2.19
C GLY A 26 -17.73 -1.98 1.31
N LEU A 27 -18.59 -2.97 1.58
CA LEU A 27 -18.50 -4.32 1.03
C LEU A 27 -19.70 -4.64 0.12
N GLU A 28 -19.95 -3.81 -0.90
CA GLU A 28 -21.04 -4.02 -1.87
C GLU A 28 -20.93 -5.39 -2.58
N THR A 29 -19.70 -5.86 -2.80
CA THR A 29 -19.42 -7.16 -3.45
C THR A 29 -19.42 -8.34 -2.47
N ARG A 30 -20.05 -8.21 -1.28
CA ARG A 30 -20.01 -9.19 -0.19
C ARG A 30 -20.17 -10.65 -0.62
N ALA A 31 -21.20 -10.96 -1.41
CA ALA A 31 -21.46 -12.34 -1.85
C ALA A 31 -20.28 -12.91 -2.67
N MET A 32 -19.64 -12.08 -3.49
CA MET A 32 -18.45 -12.47 -4.23
C MET A 32 -17.27 -12.69 -3.27
N LEU A 33 -17.04 -11.76 -2.33
CA LEU A 33 -15.98 -11.86 -1.32
C LEU A 33 -16.08 -13.15 -0.50
N GLU A 34 -17.28 -13.53 -0.06
CA GLU A 34 -17.51 -14.79 0.68
C GLU A 34 -17.09 -16.02 -0.13
N ILE A 35 -17.35 -16.02 -1.46
CA ILE A 35 -16.92 -17.08 -2.37
C ILE A 35 -15.40 -17.08 -2.52
N ILE A 36 -14.76 -15.91 -2.69
CA ILE A 36 -13.30 -15.80 -2.84
C ILE A 36 -12.61 -16.30 -1.58
N ILE A 37 -13.02 -15.81 -0.41
CA ILE A 37 -12.48 -16.21 0.89
C ILE A 37 -12.63 -17.72 1.11
N ALA A 38 -13.79 -18.30 0.75
CA ALA A 38 -14.02 -19.73 0.91
C ALA A 38 -13.13 -20.59 -0.01
N GLN A 39 -12.86 -20.12 -1.23
CA GLN A 39 -12.18 -20.92 -2.26
C GLN A 39 -10.66 -20.73 -2.31
N ALA A 40 -10.15 -19.55 -1.92
CA ALA A 40 -8.75 -19.18 -2.09
C ALA A 40 -7.79 -20.05 -1.26
N ARG A 41 -6.68 -20.45 -1.88
CA ARG A 41 -5.56 -21.14 -1.22
C ARG A 41 -4.38 -20.22 -0.90
N VAL A 42 -4.47 -18.97 -1.32
CA VAL A 42 -3.55 -17.89 -0.95
C VAL A 42 -4.27 -16.87 -0.08
N PRO A 43 -3.56 -16.00 0.68
CA PRO A 43 -4.18 -14.94 1.47
C PRO A 43 -5.12 -14.05 0.65
N VAL A 44 -6.25 -13.66 1.23
CA VAL A 44 -7.24 -12.75 0.65
C VAL A 44 -7.19 -11.41 1.38
N VAL A 45 -6.81 -10.35 0.67
CA VAL A 45 -6.77 -8.98 1.21
C VAL A 45 -7.91 -8.18 0.60
N VAL A 46 -8.91 -7.79 1.40
CA VAL A 46 -9.99 -6.95 0.87
C VAL A 46 -9.45 -5.54 0.66
N ASP A 47 -9.44 -5.10 -0.59
CA ASP A 47 -8.95 -3.79 -1.03
C ASP A 47 -10.13 -2.92 -1.50
N ALA A 48 -9.95 -1.60 -1.55
CA ALA A 48 -10.90 -0.62 -2.08
C ALA A 48 -12.34 -0.62 -1.47
N GLY A 49 -12.98 0.54 -1.47
CA GLY A 49 -14.34 0.71 -0.94
C GLY A 49 -14.45 0.81 0.58
N ILE A 50 -13.42 0.43 1.35
CA ILE A 50 -13.40 0.55 2.81
C ILE A 50 -13.40 2.01 3.26
N GLY A 51 -14.59 2.49 3.65
CA GLY A 51 -14.84 3.87 4.10
C GLY A 51 -14.73 4.14 5.61
N VAL A 52 -15.06 3.16 6.46
CA VAL A 52 -15.06 3.33 7.92
C VAL A 52 -14.52 2.09 8.64
N PRO A 53 -14.07 2.20 9.90
CA PRO A 53 -13.52 1.07 10.66
C PRO A 53 -14.44 -0.16 10.75
N SER A 54 -15.77 0.02 10.76
CA SER A 54 -16.73 -1.09 10.79
C SER A 54 -16.72 -1.92 9.50
N HIS A 55 -16.46 -1.30 8.33
CA HIS A 55 -16.31 -2.04 7.07
C HIS A 55 -15.07 -2.95 7.12
N ALA A 56 -13.98 -2.46 7.70
CA ALA A 56 -12.77 -3.24 7.91
C ALA A 56 -13.01 -4.41 8.88
N ALA A 57 -13.73 -4.17 9.99
CA ALA A 57 -14.10 -5.22 10.93
C ALA A 57 -14.94 -6.32 10.25
N GLN A 58 -15.98 -5.92 9.49
CA GLN A 58 -16.87 -6.84 8.78
C GLN A 58 -16.11 -7.71 7.76
N ALA A 59 -15.15 -7.14 7.02
CA ALA A 59 -14.35 -7.90 6.06
C ALA A 59 -13.51 -9.00 6.75
N LEU A 60 -12.95 -8.67 7.93
CA LEU A 60 -12.16 -9.62 8.72
C LEU A 60 -13.04 -10.69 9.37
N GLU A 61 -14.24 -10.32 9.83
CA GLU A 61 -15.25 -11.27 10.34
C GLU A 61 -15.72 -12.26 9.27
N MET A 62 -15.80 -11.83 8.00
CA MET A 62 -16.08 -12.70 6.86
C MET A 62 -14.96 -13.71 6.57
N GLY A 63 -13.77 -13.52 7.16
CA GLY A 63 -12.61 -14.40 7.03
C GLY A 63 -11.53 -13.90 6.07
N ALA A 64 -11.53 -12.61 5.69
CA ALA A 64 -10.39 -12.02 5.00
C ALA A 64 -9.14 -12.07 5.89
N ASP A 65 -7.97 -12.25 5.29
CA ASP A 65 -6.69 -12.28 6.03
C ASP A 65 -6.23 -10.88 6.41
N ALA A 66 -6.55 -9.88 5.58
CA ALA A 66 -6.24 -8.47 5.82
C ALA A 66 -7.21 -7.55 5.06
N VAL A 67 -7.12 -6.26 5.38
CA VAL A 67 -7.80 -5.17 4.68
C VAL A 67 -6.77 -4.12 4.25
N LEU A 68 -6.93 -3.57 3.05
CA LEU A 68 -6.13 -2.46 2.55
C LEU A 68 -6.99 -1.20 2.55
N VAL A 69 -6.54 -0.17 3.26
CA VAL A 69 -7.26 1.10 3.42
C VAL A 69 -6.36 2.25 2.99
N ASN A 70 -6.89 3.15 2.17
CA ASN A 70 -6.19 4.36 1.73
C ASN A 70 -7.08 5.60 1.88
N THR A 71 -8.06 5.77 0.98
CA THR A 71 -8.86 7.00 0.87
C THR A 71 -9.47 7.40 2.20
N ALA A 72 -10.12 6.47 2.91
CA ALA A 72 -10.77 6.75 4.20
C ALA A 72 -9.83 7.36 5.25
N ILE A 73 -8.54 7.02 5.25
CA ILE A 73 -7.54 7.61 6.15
C ILE A 73 -7.01 8.92 5.56
N ALA A 74 -6.68 8.91 4.26
CA ALA A 74 -6.00 10.03 3.60
C ALA A 74 -6.85 11.30 3.52
N VAL A 75 -8.18 11.17 3.38
CA VAL A 75 -9.10 12.33 3.28
C VAL A 75 -9.87 12.61 4.57
N ALA A 76 -9.57 11.91 5.67
CA ALA A 76 -10.21 12.19 6.95
C ALA A 76 -9.75 13.53 7.52
N ASP A 77 -10.63 14.22 8.24
CA ASP A 77 -10.31 15.46 8.96
C ASP A 77 -9.12 15.26 9.93
N ASP A 78 -9.07 14.10 10.59
CA ASP A 78 -7.94 13.66 11.39
C ASP A 78 -7.47 12.26 10.94
N PRO A 79 -6.48 12.20 10.01
CA PRO A 79 -5.93 10.94 9.52
C PRO A 79 -5.30 10.06 10.60
N VAL A 80 -4.75 10.66 11.67
CA VAL A 80 -4.10 9.92 12.75
C VAL A 80 -5.13 9.23 13.62
N THR A 81 -6.19 9.94 14.01
CA THR A 81 -7.29 9.36 14.76
C THR A 81 -8.03 8.31 13.92
N MET A 82 -8.25 8.57 12.63
CA MET A 82 -8.85 7.59 11.73
C MET A 82 -8.00 6.32 11.60
N ALA A 83 -6.68 6.44 11.43
CA ALA A 83 -5.78 5.29 11.41
C ALA A 83 -5.82 4.47 12.71
N ARG A 84 -5.91 5.14 13.87
CA ARG A 84 -6.10 4.46 15.17
C ARG A 84 -7.44 3.74 15.24
N ALA A 85 -8.51 4.36 14.75
CA ALA A 85 -9.84 3.76 14.69
C ALA A 85 -9.85 2.51 13.79
N PHE A 86 -9.22 2.56 12.61
CA PHE A 86 -9.04 1.39 11.74
C PHE A 86 -8.22 0.28 12.40
N ARG A 87 -7.16 0.61 13.14
CA ARG A 87 -6.38 -0.36 13.92
C ARG A 87 -7.27 -1.09 14.94
N LEU A 88 -8.11 -0.36 15.65
CA LEU A 88 -9.05 -0.93 16.62
C LEU A 88 -10.12 -1.77 15.93
N GLY A 89 -10.75 -1.25 14.88
CA GLY A 89 -11.73 -2.00 14.07
C GLY A 89 -11.17 -3.30 13.51
N GLY A 90 -9.93 -3.27 13.01
CA GLY A 90 -9.24 -4.47 12.53
C GLY A 90 -8.97 -5.50 13.63
N ARG A 91 -8.58 -5.05 14.83
CA ARG A 91 -8.41 -5.93 16.00
C ARG A 91 -9.74 -6.52 16.46
N SER A 92 -10.80 -5.73 16.49
CA SER A 92 -12.13 -6.21 16.86
C SER A 92 -12.66 -7.25 15.87
N GLY A 93 -12.55 -7.00 14.55
CA GLY A 93 -13.02 -7.95 13.54
C GLY A 93 -12.22 -9.26 13.52
N THR A 94 -10.91 -9.21 13.83
CA THR A 94 -10.11 -10.44 13.98
C THR A 94 -10.37 -11.21 15.27
N ALA A 95 -10.86 -10.55 16.32
CA ALA A 95 -11.24 -11.16 17.59
C ALA A 95 -12.70 -11.65 17.60
N GLY A 96 -13.54 -11.15 16.69
CA GLY A 96 -14.92 -11.56 16.53
C GLY A 96 -15.03 -13.07 16.23
N PRO A 97 -16.09 -13.75 16.69
CA PRO A 97 -16.29 -15.16 16.45
C PRO A 97 -16.58 -15.37 14.97
N SER A 98 -15.53 -15.62 14.17
CA SER A 98 -15.71 -16.12 12.82
C SER A 98 -16.34 -17.51 12.94
N GLY A 99 -17.56 -17.71 12.42
CA GLY A 99 -18.21 -19.02 12.29
C GLY A 99 -17.43 -20.03 11.43
N ARG A 100 -16.20 -19.69 11.04
CA ARG A 100 -15.19 -20.57 10.48
C ARG A 100 -13.95 -20.45 11.35
N THR A 101 -13.54 -21.56 11.96
CA THR A 101 -12.19 -21.75 12.51
C THR A 101 -11.18 -21.14 11.55
N ARG A 102 -10.41 -20.14 12.02
CA ARG A 102 -9.22 -19.65 11.32
C ARG A 102 -8.51 -20.84 10.72
N ARG A 103 -8.42 -20.92 9.39
CA ARG A 103 -7.59 -21.93 8.73
C ARG A 103 -6.21 -21.83 9.39
N ALA A 104 -5.73 -22.96 9.89
CA ALA A 104 -4.47 -23.07 10.63
C ALA A 104 -3.44 -22.15 9.98
N GLN A 105 -2.82 -21.31 10.81
CA GLN A 105 -1.80 -20.33 10.44
C GLN A 105 -0.94 -20.90 9.31
N ARG A 106 -1.17 -20.43 8.09
CA ARG A 106 -0.22 -20.70 7.00
C ARG A 106 1.11 -20.10 7.46
N PRO A 107 2.25 -20.72 7.17
CA PRO A 107 3.55 -20.19 7.54
C PRO A 107 3.82 -18.92 6.73
N GLY A 108 3.18 -17.82 7.10
CA GLY A 108 3.66 -16.48 6.82
C GLY A 108 4.86 -16.31 7.73
N ALA A 109 6.03 -16.08 7.15
CA ALA A 109 7.19 -15.61 7.87
C ALA A 109 6.71 -14.55 8.87
N GLY A 110 6.86 -14.83 10.17
CA GLY A 110 6.34 -13.98 11.22
C GLY A 110 6.86 -12.57 11.02
N HIS A 111 6.03 -11.70 10.45
CA HIS A 111 6.34 -10.29 10.41
C HIS A 111 6.11 -9.79 11.83
N GLN A 112 7.21 -9.67 12.57
CA GLN A 112 7.21 -8.90 13.80
C GLN A 112 6.55 -7.55 13.48
N PRO A 113 5.61 -7.06 14.30
CA PRO A 113 5.06 -5.72 14.08
C PRO A 113 6.23 -4.74 13.97
N ALA A 114 6.29 -4.02 12.86
CA ALA A 114 7.34 -3.04 12.56
C ALA A 114 7.40 -1.86 13.57
N ASP A 115 6.59 -1.92 14.63
CA ASP A 115 6.47 -0.94 15.71
C ASP A 115 7.73 -0.86 16.61
N ARG A 116 8.69 -1.79 16.50
CA ARG A 116 9.90 -1.77 17.35
C ARG A 116 11.05 -1.00 16.69
N PHE A 117 10.98 0.33 16.75
CA PHE A 117 12.14 1.18 16.48
C PHE A 117 13.16 1.07 17.63
N PRO A 118 14.45 0.81 17.36
CA PRO A 118 15.47 0.80 18.40
C PRO A 118 15.73 2.25 18.86
N GLY A 119 15.22 2.62 20.04
CA GLY A 119 15.42 3.94 20.65
C GLY A 119 14.77 4.01 22.04
N GLY A 120 15.45 4.69 22.97
CA GLY A 120 15.19 4.64 24.42
C GLY A 120 13.84 5.21 24.89
N ALA A 121 13.57 4.98 26.17
CA ALA A 121 12.38 5.43 26.89
C ALA A 121 12.10 6.93 26.63
N GLY A 122 10.99 7.21 25.94
CA GLY A 122 10.50 8.57 25.71
C GLY A 122 9.78 8.81 24.38
N MET A 123 10.02 7.99 23.35
CA MET A 123 9.36 8.13 22.03
C MET A 123 9.13 6.76 21.39
N SER A 124 7.87 6.36 21.22
CA SER A 124 7.55 4.98 20.84
C SER A 124 6.74 4.83 19.55
N THR A 125 6.48 5.89 18.77
CA THR A 125 5.73 5.76 17.51
C THR A 125 6.35 6.52 16.33
N PHE A 126 6.07 6.05 15.10
CA PHE A 126 6.43 6.76 13.86
C PHE A 126 5.91 8.19 13.84
N SER A 127 4.69 8.42 14.34
CA SER A 127 4.07 9.74 14.41
C SER A 127 4.86 10.72 15.28
N ASP A 128 5.45 10.26 16.39
CA ASP A 128 6.25 11.12 17.26
C ASP A 128 7.55 11.54 16.55
N ARG A 129 8.20 10.60 15.86
CA ARG A 129 9.38 10.90 15.02
C ARG A 129 9.04 11.82 13.85
N TRP A 130 7.88 11.63 13.22
CA TRP A 130 7.42 12.45 12.10
C TRP A 130 7.24 13.91 12.50
N LYS A 131 6.68 14.15 13.70
CA LYS A 131 6.48 15.51 14.25
C LYS A 131 7.79 16.22 14.59
N GLN A 132 8.87 15.48 14.81
CA GLN A 132 10.20 16.03 15.12
C GLN A 132 11.04 16.33 13.87
N LEU A 133 10.50 16.06 12.68
CA LEU A 133 11.19 16.38 11.43
C LEU A 133 11.03 17.87 11.13
N GLU A 134 12.15 18.58 11.08
CA GLU A 134 12.22 19.95 10.59
C GLU A 134 12.09 19.96 9.06
N TRP A 135 10.85 20.04 8.57
CA TRP A 135 10.52 19.92 7.15
C TRP A 135 11.16 21.01 6.29
N ASP A 136 11.31 22.21 6.82
CA ASP A 136 11.94 23.33 6.11
C ASP A 136 13.44 23.10 5.93
N ASP A 137 14.14 22.61 6.95
CA ASP A 137 15.55 22.21 6.85
C ASP A 137 15.74 21.10 5.82
N ILE A 138 14.91 20.04 5.91
CA ILE A 138 14.97 18.92 4.96
C ILE A 138 14.74 19.41 3.53
N ARG A 139 13.76 20.27 3.32
CA ARG A 139 13.44 20.84 2.00
C ARG A 139 14.60 21.69 1.49
N LEU A 140 15.18 22.54 2.33
CA LEU A 140 16.31 23.38 1.94
C LEU A 140 17.53 22.52 1.56
N ARG A 141 17.84 21.51 2.36
CA ARG A 141 18.92 20.55 2.10
C ARG A 141 18.74 19.74 0.83
N ILE A 142 17.51 19.38 0.46
CA ILE A 142 17.22 18.69 -0.81
C ILE A 142 17.43 19.66 -1.98
N ASN A 143 16.90 20.88 -1.88
CA ASN A 143 17.00 21.87 -2.95
C ASN A 143 18.42 22.42 -3.14
N SER A 144 19.27 22.34 -2.12
CA SER A 144 20.67 22.79 -2.18
C SER A 144 21.64 21.74 -2.75
N LYS A 145 21.17 20.54 -3.14
CA LYS A 145 22.04 19.48 -3.68
C LYS A 145 22.53 19.83 -5.08
N THR A 146 23.75 19.41 -5.36
CA THR A 146 24.43 19.67 -6.63
C THR A 146 24.47 18.44 -7.52
N PRO A 147 24.72 18.58 -8.84
CA PRO A 147 24.96 17.44 -9.72
C PRO A 147 26.08 16.51 -9.23
N ALA A 148 27.14 17.06 -8.62
CA ALA A 148 28.22 16.27 -8.03
C ALA A 148 27.74 15.41 -6.84
N ASP A 149 26.80 15.90 -6.04
CA ASP A 149 26.17 15.09 -4.98
C ASP A 149 25.36 13.94 -5.55
N VAL A 150 24.66 14.18 -6.67
CA VAL A 150 23.88 13.15 -7.37
C VAL A 150 24.79 12.08 -7.96
N GLU A 151 25.89 12.45 -8.61
CA GLU A 151 26.87 11.52 -9.18
C GLU A 151 27.51 10.65 -8.09
N ARG A 152 27.91 11.26 -6.97
CA ARG A 152 28.40 10.53 -5.80
C ARG A 152 27.36 9.54 -5.29
N ALA A 153 26.11 9.99 -5.13
CA ALA A 153 25.01 9.14 -4.66
C ALA A 153 24.73 7.97 -5.63
N ILE A 154 24.76 8.20 -6.95
CA ILE A 154 24.56 7.18 -8.00
C ILE A 154 25.69 6.14 -8.01
N ALA A 155 26.92 6.52 -7.67
CA ALA A 155 28.05 5.59 -7.58
C ALA A 155 28.14 4.85 -6.23
N ALA A 156 27.49 5.35 -5.17
CA ALA A 156 27.59 4.80 -3.83
C ALA A 156 27.07 3.36 -3.73
N LYS A 157 27.84 2.46 -3.11
CA LYS A 157 27.44 1.04 -2.91
C LYS A 157 26.29 0.90 -1.90
N GLN A 158 26.27 1.73 -0.86
CA GLN A 158 25.21 1.83 0.12
C GLN A 158 24.77 3.29 0.20
N LEU A 159 23.46 3.53 0.11
CA LEU A 159 22.90 4.87 0.15
C LEU A 159 22.66 5.31 1.58
N THR A 160 23.14 6.50 1.91
CA THR A 160 22.82 7.19 3.16
C THR A 160 21.56 8.04 3.00
N ARG A 161 21.07 8.61 4.11
CA ARG A 161 19.96 9.57 4.08
C ARG A 161 20.30 10.82 3.26
N ASP A 162 21.55 11.25 3.29
CA ASP A 162 22.00 12.43 2.55
C ASP A 162 22.09 12.16 1.04
N ASP A 163 22.54 10.94 0.66
CA ASP A 163 22.51 10.49 -0.73
C ASP A 163 21.07 10.44 -1.26
N MET A 164 20.12 9.95 -0.45
CA MET A 164 18.71 9.95 -0.83
C MET A 164 18.18 11.37 -1.06
N MET A 165 18.59 12.35 -0.26
CA MET A 165 18.23 13.76 -0.50
C MET A 165 18.78 14.25 -1.85
N ALA A 166 20.01 13.86 -2.22
CA ALA A 166 20.58 14.18 -3.53
C ALA A 166 19.79 13.55 -4.68
N LEU A 167 19.44 12.26 -4.58
CA LEU A 167 18.68 11.56 -5.61
C LEU A 167 17.23 12.07 -5.78
N LEU A 168 16.68 12.74 -4.78
CA LEU A 168 15.35 13.37 -4.81
C LEU A 168 15.39 14.88 -5.16
N SER A 169 16.58 15.46 -5.31
CA SER A 169 16.75 16.89 -5.56
C SER A 169 16.42 17.29 -7.00
N PRO A 170 16.15 18.59 -7.26
CA PRO A 170 16.04 19.09 -8.64
C PRO A 170 17.27 18.80 -9.50
N ALA A 171 18.46 18.77 -8.91
CA ALA A 171 19.70 18.44 -9.63
C ALA A 171 19.69 17.00 -10.19
N ALA A 172 18.89 16.09 -9.63
CA ALA A 172 18.77 14.72 -10.12
C ALA A 172 17.91 14.59 -11.39
N ALA A 173 17.21 15.65 -11.81
CA ALA A 173 16.35 15.62 -13.01
C ALA A 173 17.10 15.22 -14.29
N GLY A 174 18.37 15.62 -14.42
CA GLY A 174 19.24 15.23 -15.55
C GLY A 174 19.73 13.77 -15.52
N TYR A 175 19.48 13.05 -14.42
CA TYR A 175 20.04 11.72 -14.15
C TYR A 175 18.98 10.61 -14.12
N LEU A 176 17.77 10.87 -14.65
CA LEU A 176 16.66 9.91 -14.63
C LEU A 176 17.01 8.57 -15.29
N GLU A 177 17.69 8.58 -16.44
CA GLU A 177 18.09 7.37 -17.14
C GLU A 177 19.14 6.56 -16.33
N PRO A 178 20.25 7.15 -15.85
CA PRO A 178 21.16 6.49 -14.91
C PRO A 178 20.48 5.91 -13.66
N LEU A 179 19.52 6.64 -13.09
CA LEU A 179 18.71 6.21 -11.95
C LEU A 179 17.85 4.99 -12.29
N ALA A 180 17.15 5.02 -13.43
CA ALA A 180 16.33 3.92 -13.90
C ALA A 180 17.16 2.65 -14.13
N GLN A 181 18.32 2.78 -14.78
CA GLN A 181 19.24 1.67 -14.99
C GLN A 181 19.76 1.09 -13.67
N ARG A 182 20.12 1.95 -12.71
CA ARG A 182 20.54 1.50 -11.38
C ARG A 182 19.42 0.78 -10.64
N ALA A 183 18.21 1.34 -10.64
CA ALA A 183 17.04 0.72 -10.04
C ALA A 183 16.78 -0.65 -10.65
N GLN A 184 16.82 -0.78 -11.98
CA GLN A 184 16.66 -2.05 -12.68
C GLN A 184 17.73 -3.07 -12.27
N ARG A 185 19.01 -2.67 -12.19
CA ARG A 185 20.09 -3.55 -11.71
C ARG A 185 19.87 -4.03 -10.28
N LEU A 186 19.50 -3.13 -9.37
CA LEU A 186 19.21 -3.48 -7.97
C LEU A 186 18.00 -4.40 -7.84
N THR A 187 16.94 -4.15 -8.62
CA THR A 187 15.76 -5.01 -8.69
C THR A 187 16.15 -6.40 -9.17
N ARG A 188 16.92 -6.52 -10.25
CA ARG A 188 17.41 -7.81 -10.76
C ARG A 188 18.32 -8.53 -9.77
N GLN A 189 19.19 -7.81 -9.07
CA GLN A 189 20.07 -8.39 -8.06
C GLN A 189 19.30 -9.00 -6.89
N ARG A 190 18.20 -8.36 -6.47
CA ARG A 190 17.42 -8.78 -5.29
C ARG A 190 16.30 -9.76 -5.62
N PHE A 191 15.68 -9.60 -6.78
CA PHE A 191 14.45 -10.32 -7.16
C PHE A 191 14.62 -11.18 -8.42
N GLY A 192 15.83 -11.22 -9.01
CA GLY A 192 16.11 -11.96 -10.24
C GLY A 192 15.39 -11.38 -11.46
N ASN A 193 15.10 -12.23 -12.44
CA ASN A 193 14.28 -11.86 -13.60
C ASN A 193 12.78 -11.86 -13.29
N THR A 194 12.42 -12.14 -12.03
CA THR A 194 11.02 -12.19 -11.59
C THR A 194 10.46 -10.77 -11.53
N VAL A 195 9.55 -10.45 -12.44
CA VAL A 195 8.69 -9.29 -12.31
C VAL A 195 7.58 -9.67 -11.34
N SER A 196 7.65 -9.20 -10.09
CA SER A 196 6.50 -9.26 -9.20
C SER A 196 5.48 -8.24 -9.69
N PHE A 197 4.49 -8.72 -10.43
CA PHE A 197 3.38 -7.90 -10.87
C PHE A 197 2.41 -7.72 -9.69
N TYR A 198 2.53 -6.58 -9.02
CA TYR A 198 1.43 -6.05 -8.23
C TYR A 198 0.43 -5.43 -9.20
N VAL A 199 -0.53 -6.22 -9.67
CA VAL A 199 -1.69 -5.70 -10.41
C VAL A 199 -2.85 -5.64 -9.45
N PRO A 200 -3.13 -4.48 -8.83
CA PRO A 200 -4.42 -4.28 -8.23
C PRO A 200 -5.42 -4.22 -9.40
N LEU A 201 -6.07 -5.35 -9.68
CA LEU A 201 -6.97 -5.45 -10.82
C LEU A 201 -8.33 -4.91 -10.38
N TYR A 202 -8.46 -3.60 -10.48
CA TYR A 202 -9.72 -2.90 -10.23
C TYR A 202 -10.68 -3.20 -11.38
N LEU A 203 -11.70 -4.03 -11.12
CA LEU A 203 -12.78 -4.34 -12.06
C LEU A 203 -13.79 -3.18 -12.22
N SER A 204 -13.41 -1.96 -11.83
CA SER A 204 -14.19 -0.74 -12.02
C SER A 204 -13.40 0.21 -12.91
N ASN A 205 -14.01 0.65 -14.01
CA ASN A 205 -13.49 1.74 -14.84
C ASN A 205 -13.73 3.11 -14.21
N LEU A 206 -14.41 3.18 -13.05
CA LEU A 206 -14.79 4.40 -12.36
C LEU A 206 -14.01 4.55 -11.05
N CYS A 207 -13.37 5.71 -10.88
CA CYS A 207 -12.83 6.19 -9.60
C CYS A 207 -13.43 7.57 -9.34
N ALA A 208 -13.97 7.78 -8.13
CA ALA A 208 -14.55 9.07 -7.75
C ALA A 208 -13.50 10.10 -7.30
N ASN A 209 -12.23 9.70 -7.18
CA ASN A 209 -11.14 10.56 -6.72
C ASN A 209 -10.39 11.22 -7.87
N ASP A 210 -9.93 12.45 -7.62
CA ASP A 210 -8.97 13.15 -8.45
C ASP A 210 -7.54 12.85 -7.94
N CYS A 211 -6.83 11.97 -8.63
CA CYS A 211 -5.50 11.50 -8.22
C CYS A 211 -4.51 11.67 -9.37
N THR A 212 -3.51 12.54 -9.20
CA THR A 212 -2.53 12.94 -10.23
C THR A 212 -1.78 11.77 -10.86
N TYR A 213 -1.58 10.67 -10.12
CA TYR A 213 -0.82 9.50 -10.55
C TYR A 213 -1.71 8.30 -10.89
N CYS A 214 -3.03 8.42 -10.72
CA CYS A 214 -3.95 7.33 -10.94
C CYS A 214 -4.46 7.33 -12.37
N GLY A 215 -4.18 6.25 -13.11
CA GLY A 215 -4.76 6.07 -14.44
C GLY A 215 -6.30 6.09 -14.44
N PHE A 216 -6.95 5.83 -13.31
CA PHE A 216 -8.41 5.84 -13.14
C PHE A 216 -8.97 7.17 -12.64
N SER A 217 -8.15 8.21 -12.46
CA SER A 217 -8.62 9.53 -11.98
C SER A 217 -9.80 10.04 -12.79
N MET A 218 -10.80 10.62 -12.12
CA MET A 218 -12.00 11.20 -12.77
C MET A 218 -11.62 12.30 -13.78
N SER A 219 -10.53 13.02 -13.51
CA SER A 219 -9.99 14.09 -14.36
C SER A 219 -9.16 13.60 -15.55
N ASN A 220 -8.92 12.28 -15.68
CA ASN A 220 -8.05 11.74 -16.71
C ASN A 220 -8.73 11.80 -18.09
N ARG A 221 -8.05 12.34 -19.11
CA ARG A 221 -8.61 12.60 -20.46
C ARG A 221 -8.79 11.34 -21.33
N ILE A 222 -8.50 10.15 -20.80
CA ILE A 222 -8.64 8.91 -21.54
C ILE A 222 -10.13 8.55 -21.60
N LYS A 223 -10.75 8.65 -22.79
CA LYS A 223 -12.13 8.21 -23.02
C LYS A 223 -12.25 6.71 -22.75
N ARG A 224 -13.03 6.31 -21.75
CA ARG A 224 -13.30 4.90 -21.42
C ARG A 224 -14.75 4.58 -21.73
N LYS A 225 -14.99 3.42 -22.34
CA LYS A 225 -16.33 2.93 -22.62
C LYS A 225 -16.94 2.40 -21.32
N ASP A 226 -18.12 2.87 -20.98
CA ASP A 226 -18.95 2.25 -19.96
C ASP A 226 -19.40 0.89 -20.50
N ALA A 227 -19.23 -0.16 -19.69
CA ALA A 227 -19.81 -1.46 -19.98
C ALA A 227 -21.30 -1.40 -19.66
N GLY A 228 -22.07 -0.86 -20.60
CA GLY A 228 -23.51 -1.09 -20.72
C GLY A 228 -23.78 -2.39 -21.46
#